data_AF-A0A7C2ESL1-F1
#
_entry.id   AF-A0A7C2ESL1-F1
#
_cell.length_a   1.000
_cell.length_b   1.000
_cell.length_c   1.000
_cell.angle_alpha   90.00
_cell.angle_beta   90.00
_cell.angle_gamma   90.00
#
_symmetry.space_group_name_H-M   'P 1'
#
loop_
_entity.id
_entity.type
_entity.pdbx_description
1 polymer ?
#
loop_
_entity_poly.entity_id
_entity_poly.type
_entity_poly.pdbx_seq_one_letter_code
_entity_poly.pdbx_strand_id
1 'polypeptide(L)'
;MIRQLFDSDVDLVIRSGFIHVPLLLDPSVDREIHTPPEAHTLIRVNGRQFVRAVSLQSLLENYPTIQPEAYQALRSACLQKFGATRRLEPIPVGAKLRTILLHVMPYFIRPHRGLKRGTLGEGELLDIIASKINIPARRYSEATELLDTSSLRKVLKGLEEQGGAAERTQDAVISARELQEWIRKAVARRIIDEARAHLAEVLRQREESPEVQRRHLAIFLHLAEEGSLEIDGFGFCRIGDTADYHVYKHTGEYALRDFYGRIYLFPDCRVAVPTSGPFRPLVMERYKHPFLEGHDAGQEICLRGFRPPSTFAAAAVIQALEEGINALLYGYSSRRRNGYHSLERLPKRVGSLGFGDSPIVGPTDYPIVRKGQILDVDFEDYRVSRDHPKIATGQVEVTNDLTP
;
A
#
# COMPACT_ATOMS: atom_id res chain seq x y z
N MET A 1 -33.14 -8.64 -8.91
CA MET A 1 -33.82 -9.85 -9.43
C MET A 1 -33.56 -11.09 -8.56
N ILE A 2 -32.32 -11.50 -8.31
CA ILE A 2 -32.01 -12.69 -7.46
C ILE A 2 -32.59 -12.61 -6.03
N ARG A 3 -32.64 -11.43 -5.39
CA ARG A 3 -33.23 -11.27 -4.04
C ARG A 3 -34.72 -11.64 -3.98
N GLN A 4 -35.50 -11.31 -5.01
CA GLN A 4 -36.94 -11.62 -5.06
C GLN A 4 -37.24 -13.11 -5.27
N LEU A 5 -36.29 -13.88 -5.80
CA LEU A 5 -36.41 -15.33 -5.95
C LEU A 5 -36.31 -16.08 -4.61
N PHE A 6 -35.66 -15.51 -3.60
CA PHE A 6 -35.49 -16.15 -2.29
C PHE A 6 -36.66 -15.91 -1.32
N ASP A 7 -37.50 -14.89 -1.60
CA ASP A 7 -38.65 -14.51 -0.77
C ASP A 7 -40.01 -14.98 -1.34
N SER A 8 -40.02 -15.81 -2.39
CA SER A 8 -41.24 -16.23 -3.08
C SER A 8 -41.54 -17.73 -2.89
N ASP A 9 -42.83 -18.10 -2.78
CA ASP A 9 -43.33 -19.48 -2.65
C ASP A 9 -43.26 -20.26 -3.98
N VAL A 10 -42.21 -20.03 -4.76
CA VAL A 10 -42.08 -20.53 -6.13
C VAL A 10 -41.18 -21.75 -6.14
N ASP A 11 -41.67 -22.84 -6.73
CA ASP A 11 -40.88 -24.05 -6.97
C ASP A 11 -39.76 -23.76 -7.97
N LEU A 12 -38.54 -24.19 -7.65
CA LEU A 12 -37.34 -24.07 -8.47
C LEU A 12 -36.85 -25.46 -8.88
N VAL A 13 -36.13 -25.57 -9.98
CA VAL A 13 -35.52 -26.85 -10.40
C VAL A 13 -34.02 -26.74 -10.44
N ILE A 14 -33.32 -27.60 -9.69
CA ILE A 14 -31.89 -27.81 -9.87
C ILE A 14 -31.68 -28.90 -10.91
N ARG A 15 -30.92 -28.59 -11.95
CA ARG A 15 -30.49 -29.59 -12.92
C ARG A 15 -29.08 -29.30 -13.41
N SER A 16 -28.21 -30.30 -13.36
CA SER A 16 -26.84 -30.22 -13.89
C SER A 16 -26.05 -29.01 -13.35
N GLY A 17 -26.27 -28.64 -12.09
CA GLY A 17 -25.58 -27.52 -11.43
C GLY A 17 -26.15 -26.13 -11.72
N PHE A 18 -27.32 -26.03 -12.36
CA PHE A 18 -28.01 -24.77 -12.64
C PHE A 18 -29.36 -24.68 -11.92
N ILE A 19 -29.67 -23.48 -11.44
CA ILE A 19 -31.00 -23.10 -10.95
C ILE A 19 -31.85 -22.76 -12.18
N HIS A 20 -32.99 -23.42 -12.31
CA HIS A 20 -34.01 -23.11 -13.31
C HIS A 20 -35.23 -22.50 -12.60
N VAL A 21 -35.70 -21.38 -13.14
CA VAL A 21 -36.84 -20.62 -12.60
C VAL A 21 -38.07 -20.89 -13.47
N PRO A 22 -39.28 -20.95 -12.89
CA PRO A 22 -40.47 -21.22 -13.68
C PRO A 22 -40.76 -20.06 -14.62
N LEU A 23 -41.07 -20.42 -15.86
CA LEU A 23 -41.51 -19.48 -16.88
C LEU A 23 -43.01 -19.25 -16.69
N LEU A 24 -43.40 -18.05 -16.26
CA LEU A 24 -44.80 -17.66 -16.19
C LEU A 24 -45.25 -17.22 -17.59
N LEU A 25 -45.85 -18.16 -18.34
CA LEU A 25 -46.48 -17.88 -19.62
C LEU A 25 -47.96 -17.55 -19.42
N ASP A 26 -48.48 -16.68 -20.29
CA ASP A 26 -49.92 -16.55 -20.47
C ASP A 26 -50.49 -17.90 -20.96
N PRO A 27 -51.64 -18.38 -20.44
CA PRO A 27 -52.26 -19.64 -20.85
C PRO A 27 -52.49 -19.80 -22.36
N SER A 28 -52.61 -18.68 -23.09
CA SER A 28 -52.70 -18.66 -24.56
C SER A 28 -51.37 -18.99 -25.24
N VAL A 29 -50.26 -18.49 -24.70
CA VAL A 29 -48.89 -18.69 -25.22
C VAL A 29 -48.35 -20.08 -24.88
N ASP A 30 -48.66 -20.62 -23.70
CA ASP A 30 -48.25 -21.99 -23.31
C ASP A 30 -48.85 -23.07 -24.22
N ARG A 31 -49.99 -22.77 -24.87
CA ARG A 31 -50.62 -23.65 -25.86
C ARG A 31 -49.98 -23.57 -27.25
N GLU A 32 -49.32 -22.47 -27.60
CA GLU A 32 -48.71 -22.24 -28.93
C GLU A 32 -47.26 -22.72 -29.04
N ILE A 33 -46.57 -22.95 -27.91
CA ILE A 33 -45.21 -23.48 -27.91
C ILE A 33 -45.26 -25.00 -28.17
N HIS A 34 -45.27 -25.38 -29.44
CA HIS A 34 -45.21 -26.77 -29.91
C HIS A 34 -43.83 -27.18 -30.45
N THR A 35 -42.86 -26.28 -30.45
CA THR A 35 -41.52 -26.54 -30.95
C THR A 35 -40.53 -26.42 -29.80
N PRO A 36 -39.77 -27.49 -29.45
CA PRO A 36 -38.80 -27.42 -28.38
C PRO A 36 -37.69 -26.44 -28.78
N PRO A 37 -37.50 -25.33 -28.04
CA PRO A 37 -36.32 -24.51 -28.21
C PRO A 37 -35.09 -25.35 -27.84
N GLU A 38 -33.93 -25.02 -28.42
CA GLU A 38 -32.67 -25.76 -28.27
C GLU A 38 -32.49 -26.33 -26.84
N ALA A 39 -32.24 -27.63 -26.76
CA ALA A 39 -32.48 -28.53 -25.63
C ALA A 39 -31.70 -28.25 -24.32
N HIS A 40 -31.10 -27.08 -24.17
CA HIS A 40 -30.17 -26.74 -23.09
C HIS A 40 -30.58 -25.53 -22.23
N THR A 41 -31.65 -24.82 -22.61
CA THR A 41 -32.06 -23.57 -21.92
C THR A 41 -33.44 -23.66 -21.27
N LEU A 42 -34.33 -24.51 -21.80
CA LEU A 42 -35.69 -24.73 -21.30
C LEU A 42 -35.90 -26.19 -20.94
N ILE A 43 -36.42 -26.45 -19.75
CA ILE A 43 -36.75 -27.79 -19.27
C ILE A 43 -38.22 -27.87 -18.87
N ARG A 44 -38.84 -29.03 -19.07
CA ARG A 44 -40.21 -29.30 -18.63
C ARG A 44 -40.21 -30.28 -17.47
N VAL A 45 -40.82 -29.90 -16.35
CA VAL A 45 -40.96 -30.72 -15.15
C VAL A 45 -42.40 -30.60 -14.65
N ASN A 46 -43.08 -31.73 -14.43
CA ASN A 46 -44.48 -31.79 -13.98
C ASN A 46 -45.44 -30.90 -14.81
N GLY A 47 -45.26 -30.86 -16.13
CA GLY A 47 -46.08 -30.08 -17.06
C GLY A 47 -45.73 -28.59 -17.16
N ARG A 48 -44.95 -28.03 -16.21
CA ARG A 48 -44.51 -26.63 -16.19
C ARG A 48 -43.16 -26.44 -16.89
N GLN A 49 -42.96 -25.27 -17.48
CA GLN A 49 -41.72 -24.90 -18.15
C GLN A 49 -40.81 -24.10 -17.21
N PHE A 50 -39.52 -24.41 -17.23
CA PHE A 50 -38.50 -23.71 -16.46
C PHE A 50 -37.35 -23.27 -17.36
N VAL A 51 -36.85 -22.06 -17.14
CA VAL A 51 -35.71 -21.51 -17.87
C VAL A 51 -34.46 -21.53 -17.01
N ARG A 52 -33.33 -21.92 -17.61
CA ARG A 52 -32.01 -21.91 -16.97
C ARG A 52 -31.63 -20.48 -16.60
N ALA A 53 -31.32 -20.22 -15.33
CA ALA A 53 -31.01 -18.88 -14.84
C ALA A 53 -29.55 -18.74 -14.41
N VAL A 54 -29.18 -19.25 -13.24
CA VAL A 54 -27.87 -19.00 -12.61
C VAL A 54 -27.18 -20.32 -12.29
N SER A 55 -25.86 -20.40 -12.48
CA SER A 55 -25.08 -21.56 -12.03
C SER A 55 -24.87 -21.51 -10.52
N LEU A 56 -25.02 -22.66 -9.86
CA LEU A 56 -24.78 -22.76 -8.41
C LEU A 56 -23.33 -22.36 -8.07
N GLN A 57 -22.37 -22.75 -8.91
CA GLN A 57 -20.97 -22.38 -8.74
C GLN A 57 -20.75 -20.86 -8.78
N SER A 58 -21.27 -20.16 -9.79
CA SER A 58 -21.11 -18.70 -9.92
C SER A 58 -21.79 -17.97 -8.76
N LEU A 59 -22.94 -18.48 -8.29
CA LEU A 59 -23.62 -17.93 -7.12
C LEU A 59 -22.75 -18.04 -5.86
N LEU A 60 -22.10 -19.17 -5.63
CA LEU A 60 -21.21 -19.37 -4.48
C LEU A 60 -19.94 -18.53 -4.58
N GLU A 61 -19.33 -18.41 -5.76
CA GLU A 61 -18.14 -17.59 -6.01
C GLU A 61 -18.38 -16.10 -5.81
N ASN A 62 -19.56 -15.62 -6.18
CA ASN A 62 -19.90 -14.21 -6.11
C ASN A 62 -20.75 -13.86 -4.88
N TYR A 63 -21.02 -14.81 -3.98
CA TYR A 63 -21.83 -14.57 -2.78
C TYR A 63 -21.30 -13.41 -1.90
N PRO A 64 -19.98 -13.22 -1.69
CA PRO A 64 -19.46 -12.07 -0.94
C PRO A 64 -19.81 -10.72 -1.59
N THR A 65 -19.94 -10.69 -2.92
CA THR A 65 -20.30 -9.49 -3.69
C THR A 65 -21.81 -9.28 -3.74
N ILE A 66 -22.59 -10.36 -3.86
CA ILE A 66 -24.05 -10.32 -3.99
C ILE A 66 -24.71 -10.01 -2.63
N GLN A 67 -24.20 -10.58 -1.53
CA GLN A 67 -24.70 -10.37 -0.17
C GLN A 67 -23.54 -10.17 0.84
N PRO A 68 -22.87 -9.00 0.82
CA PRO A 68 -21.70 -8.76 1.66
C PRO A 68 -22.01 -8.87 3.16
N GLU A 69 -23.13 -8.29 3.61
CA GLU A 69 -23.52 -8.31 5.03
C GLU A 69 -23.83 -9.73 5.53
N ALA A 70 -24.62 -10.49 4.76
CA ALA A 70 -24.95 -11.88 5.10
C ALA A 70 -23.71 -12.78 5.10
N TYR A 71 -22.81 -12.58 4.12
CA TYR A 71 -21.53 -13.29 4.08
C TYR A 71 -20.67 -12.98 5.31
N GLN A 72 -20.54 -11.71 5.71
CA GLN A 72 -19.75 -11.34 6.89
C GLN A 72 -20.35 -11.87 8.19
N ALA A 73 -21.68 -11.83 8.33
CA ALA A 73 -22.38 -12.42 9.48
C ALA A 73 -22.16 -13.93 9.55
N LEU A 74 -22.31 -14.63 8.42
CA LEU A 74 -22.09 -16.07 8.33
C LEU A 74 -20.62 -16.44 8.62
N ARG A 75 -19.67 -15.69 8.05
CA ARG A 75 -18.24 -15.85 8.29
C ARG A 75 -17.89 -15.68 9.76
N SER A 76 -18.42 -14.63 10.40
CA SER A 76 -18.22 -14.38 11.83
C SER A 76 -18.77 -15.54 12.65
N ALA A 77 -20.02 -15.97 12.40
CA ALA A 77 -20.65 -17.07 13.11
C ALA A 77 -19.92 -18.42 12.94
N CYS A 78 -19.40 -18.71 11.74
CA CYS A 78 -18.62 -19.91 11.46
C CYS A 78 -17.28 -19.89 12.21
N LEU A 79 -16.54 -18.79 12.15
CA LEU A 79 -15.17 -18.71 12.65
C LEU A 79 -15.08 -18.42 14.17
N GLN A 80 -16.09 -17.77 14.74
CA GLN A 80 -16.15 -17.47 16.18
C GLN A 80 -16.15 -18.74 17.02
N LYS A 81 -16.79 -19.82 16.55
CA LYS A 81 -16.83 -21.13 17.24
C LYS A 81 -15.45 -21.73 17.49
N PHE A 82 -14.46 -21.37 16.67
CA PHE A 82 -13.10 -21.88 16.75
C PHE A 82 -12.13 -20.87 17.36
N GLY A 83 -12.60 -19.70 17.80
CA GLY A 83 -11.73 -18.60 18.22
C GLY A 83 -10.80 -18.10 17.10
N ALA A 84 -11.15 -18.38 15.83
CA ALA A 84 -10.29 -18.12 14.69
C ALA A 84 -10.29 -16.64 14.26
N THR A 85 -11.33 -15.87 14.60
CA THR A 85 -11.46 -14.45 14.22
C THR A 85 -10.29 -13.58 14.71
N ARG A 86 -9.85 -13.73 15.96
CA ARG A 86 -8.68 -12.97 16.50
C ARG A 86 -7.32 -13.59 16.17
N ARG A 87 -7.28 -14.86 15.78
CA ARG A 87 -6.03 -15.62 15.59
C ARG A 87 -5.57 -15.70 14.14
N LEU A 88 -6.47 -15.37 13.22
CA LEU A 88 -6.18 -15.14 11.81
C LEU A 88 -5.86 -13.67 11.52
N GLU A 89 -5.97 -12.79 12.54
CA GLU A 89 -5.55 -11.41 12.38
C GLU A 89 -4.03 -11.37 12.12
N PRO A 90 -3.58 -10.59 11.12
CA PRO A 90 -2.17 -10.41 10.90
C PRO A 90 -1.54 -9.87 12.18
N ILE A 91 -0.32 -10.34 12.46
CA ILE A 91 0.56 -9.86 13.52
C ILE A 91 0.41 -8.32 13.64
N PRO A 92 0.34 -7.75 14.86
CA PRO A 92 0.05 -6.33 15.12
C PRO A 92 1.20 -5.39 14.69
N VAL A 93 1.54 -5.45 13.41
CA VAL A 93 2.47 -4.57 12.73
C VAL A 93 1.62 -3.78 11.76
N GLY A 94 1.51 -2.46 11.98
CA GLY A 94 0.67 -1.60 11.16
C GLY A 94 0.96 -1.80 9.66
N ALA A 95 -0.09 -1.97 8.85
CA ALA A 95 0.05 -2.21 7.42
C ALA A 95 0.91 -1.14 6.73
N LYS A 96 0.82 0.12 7.18
CA LYS A 96 1.65 1.23 6.69
C LYS A 96 3.14 1.01 6.94
N LEU A 97 3.52 0.58 8.15
CA LEU A 97 4.91 0.30 8.50
C LEU A 97 5.48 -0.85 7.64
N ARG A 98 4.70 -1.91 7.44
CA ARG A 98 5.07 -3.00 6.52
C ARG A 98 5.30 -2.48 5.10
N THR A 99 4.40 -1.66 4.57
CA THR A 99 4.56 -1.08 3.23
C THR A 99 5.79 -0.18 3.13
N ILE A 100 6.04 0.66 4.15
CA ILE A 100 7.23 1.52 4.18
C ILE A 100 8.50 0.66 4.13
N LEU A 101 8.59 -0.33 5.01
CA LEU A 101 9.77 -1.18 5.13
C LEU A 101 9.96 -2.06 3.89
N LEU A 102 8.94 -2.77 3.42
CA LEU A 102 9.11 -3.81 2.39
C LEU A 102 8.99 -3.30 0.96
N HIS A 103 8.42 -2.11 0.75
CA HIS A 103 8.12 -1.62 -0.61
C HIS A 103 8.62 -0.20 -0.90
N VAL A 104 8.74 0.67 0.09
CA VAL A 104 9.28 2.03 -0.12
C VAL A 104 10.79 2.07 0.11
N MET A 105 11.24 1.57 1.25
CA MET A 105 12.64 1.59 1.66
C MET A 105 13.62 0.95 0.65
N PRO A 106 13.33 -0.22 0.03
CA PRO A 106 14.23 -0.83 -0.95
C PRO A 106 14.47 0.03 -2.20
N TYR A 107 13.57 0.97 -2.49
CA TYR A 107 13.72 1.87 -3.61
C TYR A 107 14.85 2.90 -3.38
N PHE A 108 15.07 3.30 -2.13
CA PHE A 108 15.98 4.38 -1.76
C PHE A 108 17.28 3.93 -1.10
N ILE A 109 17.35 2.68 -0.63
CA ILE A 109 18.56 2.11 -0.01
C ILE A 109 19.35 1.30 -1.03
N ARG A 110 20.69 1.47 -1.04
CA ARG A 110 21.61 0.65 -1.82
C ARG A 110 22.13 -0.50 -0.92
N PRO A 111 21.72 -1.76 -1.12
CA PRO A 111 22.20 -2.88 -0.31
C PRO A 111 23.73 -3.07 -0.40
N HIS A 112 24.31 -2.84 -1.59
CA HIS A 112 25.74 -2.93 -1.87
C HIS A 112 26.16 -1.89 -2.92
N ARG A 113 27.28 -1.17 -2.70
CA ARG A 113 27.84 -0.24 -3.70
C ARG A 113 28.23 -1.01 -4.96
N GLY A 114 27.63 -0.68 -6.12
CA GLY A 114 28.05 -1.18 -7.44
C GLY A 114 27.25 -2.34 -8.05
N LEU A 115 26.19 -2.83 -7.39
CA LEU A 115 25.28 -3.82 -7.99
C LEU A 115 24.06 -3.13 -8.63
N LYS A 116 23.65 -3.61 -9.81
CA LYS A 116 22.43 -3.17 -10.50
C LYS A 116 21.23 -3.29 -9.54
N ARG A 117 20.31 -2.33 -9.59
CA ARG A 117 19.01 -2.36 -8.89
C ARG A 117 18.34 -3.72 -9.12
N GLY A 118 18.49 -4.64 -8.17
CA GLY A 118 17.82 -5.92 -8.12
C GLY A 118 16.74 -5.86 -7.06
N THR A 119 15.64 -6.58 -7.26
CA THR A 119 14.61 -6.76 -6.23
C THR A 119 15.19 -7.63 -5.12
N LEU A 120 15.61 -7.01 -4.02
CA LEU A 120 15.95 -7.71 -2.78
C LEU A 120 14.73 -8.52 -2.30
N GLY A 121 14.96 -9.73 -1.79
CA GLY A 121 13.91 -10.47 -1.09
C GLY A 121 13.53 -9.77 0.22
N GLU A 122 12.28 -9.91 0.66
CA GLU A 122 11.81 -9.32 1.94
C GLU A 122 12.70 -9.74 3.12
N GLY A 123 13.16 -11.01 3.13
CA GLY A 123 14.04 -11.50 4.18
C GLY A 123 15.44 -10.89 4.15
N GLU A 124 16.05 -10.75 2.98
CA GLU A 124 17.36 -10.12 2.83
C GLU A 124 17.35 -8.66 3.29
N LEU A 125 16.26 -7.94 3.00
CA LEU A 125 16.08 -6.58 3.46
C LEU A 125 15.98 -6.49 4.99
N LEU A 126 15.20 -7.37 5.60
CA LEU A 126 15.06 -7.43 7.05
C LEU A 126 16.39 -7.82 7.73
N ASP A 127 17.18 -8.68 7.10
CA ASP A 127 18.53 -8.99 7.58
C ASP A 127 19.48 -7.79 7.48
N ILE A 128 19.40 -7.00 6.41
CA ILE A 128 20.13 -5.73 6.28
C ILE A 128 19.72 -4.77 7.40
N ILE A 129 18.42 -4.58 7.62
CA ILE A 129 17.89 -3.73 8.69
C ILE A 129 18.42 -4.21 10.05
N ALA A 130 18.34 -5.51 10.33
CA ALA A 130 18.83 -6.10 11.57
C ALA A 130 20.34 -5.93 11.77
N SER A 131 21.12 -5.79 10.70
CA SER A 131 22.56 -5.49 10.80
C SER A 131 22.85 -4.04 11.19
N LYS A 132 21.87 -3.14 11.00
CA LYS A 132 22.00 -1.69 11.24
C LYS A 132 21.38 -1.24 12.57
N ILE A 133 20.58 -2.10 13.22
CA ILE A 133 19.87 -1.77 14.45
C ILE A 133 20.14 -2.81 15.55
N ASN A 134 20.16 -2.35 16.81
CA ASN A 134 20.31 -3.24 17.95
C ASN A 134 18.93 -3.60 18.52
N ILE A 135 18.48 -4.84 18.32
CA ILE A 135 17.16 -5.29 18.74
C ILE A 135 17.24 -5.88 20.14
N PRO A 136 16.51 -5.34 21.14
CA PRO A 136 16.52 -5.88 22.49
C PRO A 136 16.04 -7.34 22.56
N ALA A 137 16.67 -8.16 23.42
CA ALA A 137 16.32 -9.57 23.60
C ALA A 137 14.83 -9.80 23.89
N ARG A 138 14.18 -8.89 24.63
CA ARG A 138 12.73 -8.93 24.93
C ARG A 138 11.86 -9.07 23.67
N ARG A 139 12.27 -8.44 22.56
CA ARG A 139 11.51 -8.46 21.29
C ARG A 139 11.55 -9.83 20.62
N TYR A 140 12.64 -10.58 20.80
CA TYR A 140 12.73 -11.97 20.33
C TYR A 140 11.87 -12.92 21.18
N SER A 141 11.77 -12.68 22.49
CA SER A 141 10.88 -13.42 23.38
C SER A 141 9.41 -13.20 23.00
N GLU A 142 9.00 -11.94 22.85
CA GLU A 142 7.64 -11.61 22.39
C GLU A 142 7.31 -12.20 21.01
N ALA A 143 8.26 -12.13 20.07
CA ALA A 143 8.10 -12.76 18.76
C ALA A 143 7.89 -14.27 18.87
N THR A 144 8.56 -14.93 19.81
CA THR A 144 8.41 -16.37 20.06
C THR A 144 7.01 -16.70 20.58
N GLU A 145 6.50 -15.91 21.51
CA GLU A 145 5.14 -16.07 22.05
C GLU A 145 4.06 -15.88 20.97
N LEU A 146 4.22 -14.87 20.11
CA LEU A 146 3.29 -14.59 19.01
C LEU A 146 3.34 -15.64 17.88
N LEU A 147 4.50 -16.27 17.68
CA LEU A 147 4.69 -17.32 16.70
C LEU A 147 4.23 -18.70 17.19
N ASP A 148 3.87 -18.87 18.47
CA ASP A 148 3.43 -20.15 19.02
C ASP A 148 2.35 -20.81 18.15
N THR A 149 2.73 -21.93 17.55
CA THR A 149 1.88 -22.71 16.64
C THR A 149 0.91 -23.61 17.38
N SER A 150 1.10 -23.83 18.68
CA SER A 150 0.27 -24.73 19.50
C SER A 150 -1.21 -24.34 19.46
N SER A 151 -1.47 -23.04 19.56
CA SER A 151 -2.83 -22.48 19.52
C SER A 151 -3.47 -22.59 18.14
N LEU A 152 -2.69 -22.41 17.07
CA LEU A 152 -3.13 -22.50 15.67
C LEU A 152 -3.39 -23.94 15.24
N ARG A 153 -2.55 -24.89 15.64
CA ARG A 153 -2.77 -26.33 15.39
C ARG A 153 -4.07 -26.84 16.01
N LYS A 154 -4.43 -26.37 17.22
CA LYS A 154 -5.72 -26.68 17.85
C LYS A 154 -6.91 -26.17 17.02
N VAL A 155 -6.79 -24.95 16.48
CA VAL A 155 -7.84 -24.36 15.62
C VAL A 155 -7.94 -25.13 14.30
N LEU A 156 -6.80 -25.47 13.67
CA LEU A 156 -6.77 -26.23 12.42
C LEU A 156 -7.45 -27.59 12.60
N LYS A 157 -7.11 -28.30 13.67
CA LYS A 157 -7.74 -29.59 14.00
C LYS A 157 -9.26 -29.47 14.17
N GLY A 158 -9.73 -28.43 14.87
CA GLY A 158 -11.16 -28.18 15.02
C GLY A 158 -11.88 -27.88 13.69
N LEU A 159 -11.21 -27.20 12.75
CA LEU A 159 -11.74 -26.96 11.41
C LEU A 159 -11.75 -28.23 10.55
N GLU A 160 -10.73 -29.09 10.69
CA GLU A 160 -10.63 -30.38 10.00
C GLU A 160 -11.72 -31.37 10.47
N GLU A 161 -12.04 -31.38 11.76
CA GLU A 161 -13.09 -32.24 12.34
C GLU A 161 -14.50 -31.90 11.83
N GLN A 162 -14.74 -30.65 11.39
CA GLN A 162 -15.99 -30.26 10.72
C GLN A 162 -15.99 -30.60 9.22
N GLY A 163 -14.92 -31.22 8.74
CA GLY A 163 -14.52 -31.51 7.36
C GLY A 163 -15.37 -32.49 6.52
N GLY A 164 -16.70 -32.45 6.50
CA GLY A 164 -17.51 -33.29 5.59
C GLY A 164 -17.50 -32.87 4.12
N ALA A 165 -17.66 -33.82 3.18
CA ALA A 165 -17.87 -33.53 1.77
C ALA A 165 -19.15 -32.70 1.57
N ALA A 166 -19.11 -31.69 0.70
CA ALA A 166 -20.30 -30.91 0.37
C ALA A 166 -21.40 -31.82 -0.18
N GLU A 167 -22.60 -31.77 0.42
CA GLU A 167 -23.76 -32.45 -0.14
C GLU A 167 -24.00 -31.92 -1.55
N ARG A 168 -23.81 -32.80 -2.54
CA ARG A 168 -24.18 -32.50 -3.91
C ARG A 168 -25.68 -32.28 -3.93
N THR A 169 -26.12 -31.13 -4.45
CA THR A 169 -27.53 -30.95 -4.80
C THR A 169 -27.90 -32.03 -5.80
N GLN A 170 -28.83 -32.89 -5.42
CA GLN A 170 -29.43 -33.83 -6.35
C GLN A 170 -30.33 -33.06 -7.32
N ASP A 171 -30.41 -33.52 -8.56
CA ASP A 171 -31.33 -32.95 -9.54
C ASP A 171 -32.77 -33.14 -9.03
N ALA A 172 -33.40 -32.05 -8.60
CA ALA A 172 -34.69 -32.09 -7.91
C ALA A 172 -35.46 -30.76 -8.05
N VAL A 173 -36.78 -30.85 -7.86
CA VAL A 173 -37.62 -29.70 -7.57
C VAL A 173 -37.40 -29.33 -6.12
N ILE A 174 -37.08 -28.06 -5.85
CA ILE A 174 -36.81 -27.55 -4.51
C ILE A 174 -37.55 -26.23 -4.29
N SER A 175 -37.93 -25.97 -3.05
CA SER A 175 -38.46 -24.67 -2.64
C SER A 175 -37.34 -23.62 -2.52
N ALA A 176 -37.71 -22.33 -2.58
CA ALA A 176 -36.79 -21.23 -2.33
C ALA A 176 -36.11 -21.31 -0.95
N ARG A 177 -36.83 -21.79 0.07
CA ARG A 177 -36.30 -21.98 1.44
C ARG A 177 -35.25 -23.08 1.50
N GLU A 178 -35.51 -24.21 0.84
CA GLU A 178 -34.53 -25.31 0.77
C GLU A 178 -33.27 -24.88 0.00
N LEU A 179 -33.44 -24.13 -1.09
CA LEU A 179 -32.31 -23.55 -1.83
C LEU A 179 -31.49 -22.60 -0.95
N GLN A 180 -32.15 -21.72 -0.19
CA GLN A 180 -31.48 -20.76 0.67
C GLN A 180 -30.69 -21.45 1.79
N GLU A 181 -31.28 -22.46 2.43
CA GLU A 181 -30.60 -23.25 3.45
C GLU A 181 -29.41 -24.02 2.86
N TRP A 182 -29.56 -24.58 1.66
CA TRP A 182 -28.45 -25.22 0.94
C TRP A 182 -27.33 -24.22 0.62
N ILE A 183 -27.65 -23.04 0.08
CA ILE A 183 -26.66 -21.98 -0.21
C ILE A 183 -25.94 -21.58 1.08
N ARG A 184 -26.67 -21.36 2.17
CA ARG A 184 -26.09 -21.00 3.47
C ARG A 184 -25.10 -22.05 3.94
N LYS A 185 -25.46 -23.35 3.87
CA LYS A 185 -24.55 -24.46 4.22
C LYS A 185 -23.34 -24.53 3.30
N ALA A 186 -23.53 -24.38 1.99
CA ALA A 186 -22.45 -24.42 1.00
C ALA A 186 -21.46 -23.25 1.15
N VAL A 187 -21.95 -22.03 1.40
CA VAL A 187 -21.12 -20.85 1.67
C VAL A 187 -20.38 -21.00 3.00
N ALA A 188 -21.07 -21.44 4.06
CA ALA A 188 -20.45 -21.71 5.36
C ALA A 188 -19.31 -22.72 5.24
N ARG A 189 -19.52 -23.77 4.43
CA ARG A 189 -18.51 -24.78 4.16
C ARG A 189 -17.30 -24.21 3.44
N ARG A 190 -17.53 -23.44 2.38
CA ARG A 190 -16.46 -22.76 1.65
C ARG A 190 -15.63 -21.85 2.55
N ILE A 191 -16.28 -21.10 3.45
CA ILE A 191 -15.59 -20.26 4.44
C ILE A 191 -14.68 -21.12 5.34
N ILE A 192 -15.14 -22.29 5.80
CA ILE A 192 -14.34 -23.22 6.61
C ILE A 192 -13.16 -23.78 5.80
N ASP A 193 -13.39 -24.19 4.55
CA ASP A 193 -12.34 -24.75 3.70
C ASP A 193 -11.27 -23.68 3.34
N GLU A 194 -11.69 -22.44 3.05
CA GLU A 194 -10.80 -21.28 2.84
C GLU A 194 -9.99 -20.96 4.10
N ALA A 195 -10.64 -20.95 5.27
CA ALA A 195 -9.97 -20.72 6.55
C ALA A 195 -8.97 -21.83 6.89
N ARG A 196 -9.31 -23.09 6.61
CA ARG A 196 -8.42 -24.24 6.78
C ARG A 196 -7.20 -24.13 5.88
N ALA A 197 -7.41 -23.87 4.59
CA ALA A 197 -6.30 -23.71 3.63
C ALA A 197 -5.38 -22.55 4.04
N HIS A 198 -5.96 -21.42 4.43
CA HIS A 198 -5.19 -20.27 4.90
C HIS A 198 -4.41 -20.58 6.18
N LEU A 199 -5.03 -21.24 7.17
CA LEU A 199 -4.38 -21.58 8.43
C LEU A 199 -3.26 -22.64 8.25
N ALA A 200 -3.48 -23.62 7.38
CA ALA A 200 -2.47 -24.61 7.02
C ALA A 200 -1.26 -23.93 6.35
N GLU A 201 -1.50 -22.97 5.45
CA GLU A 201 -0.44 -22.21 4.81
C GLU A 201 0.33 -21.33 5.81
N VAL A 202 -0.36 -20.66 6.74
CA VAL A 202 0.28 -19.88 7.81
C VAL A 202 1.14 -20.77 8.71
N LEU A 203 0.65 -21.95 9.06
CA LEU A 203 1.40 -22.93 9.86
C LEU A 203 2.62 -23.45 9.10
N ARG A 204 2.46 -23.84 7.83
CA ARG A 204 3.57 -24.28 6.96
C ARG A 204 4.66 -23.22 6.91
N GLN A 205 4.29 -21.97 6.63
CA GLN A 205 5.25 -20.86 6.61
C GLN A 205 5.99 -20.73 7.95
N ARG A 206 5.27 -20.78 9.09
CA ARG A 206 5.85 -20.68 10.44
C ARG A 206 6.81 -21.82 10.78
N GLU A 207 6.53 -23.01 10.28
CA GLU A 207 7.32 -24.22 10.56
C GLU A 207 8.55 -24.35 9.64
N GLU A 208 8.51 -23.81 8.43
CA GLU A 208 9.61 -23.91 7.46
C GLU A 208 10.88 -23.15 7.89
N SER A 209 10.75 -22.03 8.60
CA SER A 209 11.90 -21.23 9.05
C SER A 209 11.59 -20.46 10.33
N PRO A 210 11.41 -21.15 11.47
CA PRO A 210 10.95 -20.54 12.72
C PRO A 210 11.91 -19.46 13.23
N GLU A 211 13.22 -19.65 13.07
CA GLU A 211 14.22 -18.67 13.52
C GLU A 211 14.20 -17.39 12.67
N VAL A 212 14.07 -17.52 11.35
CA VAL A 212 13.96 -16.40 10.42
C VAL A 212 12.69 -15.61 10.69
N GLN A 213 11.57 -16.29 10.87
CA GLN A 213 10.31 -15.62 11.21
C GLN A 213 10.36 -14.92 12.55
N ARG A 214 10.95 -15.55 13.58
CA ARG A 214 11.15 -14.93 14.89
C ARG A 214 11.99 -13.67 14.76
N ARG A 215 13.08 -13.73 13.99
CA ARG A 215 13.95 -12.56 13.74
C ARG A 215 13.20 -11.45 13.02
N HIS A 216 12.50 -11.76 11.94
CA HIS A 216 11.71 -10.80 11.16
C HIS A 216 10.62 -10.14 12.00
N LEU A 217 9.91 -10.94 12.80
CA LEU A 217 8.90 -10.43 13.70
C LEU A 217 9.48 -9.52 14.78
N ALA A 218 10.61 -9.90 15.39
CA ALA A 218 11.28 -9.07 16.39
C ALA A 218 11.68 -7.70 15.82
N ILE A 219 12.14 -7.64 14.56
CA ILE A 219 12.42 -6.38 13.85
C ILE A 219 11.14 -5.53 13.77
N PHE A 220 10.04 -6.10 13.28
CA PHE A 220 8.80 -5.35 13.15
C PHE A 220 8.24 -4.85 14.48
N LEU A 221 8.28 -5.68 15.54
CA LEU A 221 7.84 -5.28 16.88
C LEU A 221 8.69 -4.14 17.42
N HIS A 222 10.01 -4.21 17.24
CA HIS A 222 10.92 -3.17 17.69
C HIS A 222 10.68 -1.85 16.94
N LEU A 223 10.58 -1.88 15.61
CA LEU A 223 10.33 -0.69 14.81
C LEU A 223 8.93 -0.10 15.02
N ALA A 224 7.94 -0.95 15.34
CA ALA A 224 6.61 -0.51 15.74
C ALA A 224 6.61 0.15 17.13
N GLU A 225 7.54 -0.19 18.03
CA GLU A 225 7.70 0.53 19.30
C GLU A 225 8.45 1.85 19.09
N GLU A 226 9.64 1.80 18.50
CA GLU A 226 10.50 2.98 18.29
C GLU A 226 9.83 4.03 17.40
N GLY A 227 8.96 3.59 16.48
CA GLY A 227 8.24 4.46 15.58
C GLY A 227 9.13 5.19 14.57
N SER A 228 10.42 4.88 14.51
CA SER A 228 11.37 5.50 13.59
C SER A 228 12.52 4.57 13.21
N LEU A 229 13.11 4.84 12.04
CA LEU A 229 14.31 4.18 11.53
C LEU A 229 14.94 5.07 10.46
N GLU A 230 16.27 5.12 10.39
CA GLU A 230 17.00 5.75 9.30
C GLU A 230 18.20 4.89 8.89
N ILE A 231 18.34 4.65 7.58
CA ILE A 231 19.43 3.88 6.97
C ILE A 231 19.81 4.57 5.66
N ASP A 232 21.10 4.87 5.48
CA ASP A 232 21.64 5.53 4.27
C ASP A 232 20.89 6.82 3.88
N GLY A 233 20.49 7.59 4.90
CA GLY A 233 19.75 8.85 4.76
C GLY A 233 18.32 8.68 4.24
N PHE A 234 17.78 7.46 4.18
CA PHE A 234 16.34 7.21 4.02
C PHE A 234 15.77 6.77 5.36
N GLY A 235 14.61 7.29 5.74
CA GLY A 235 14.01 6.93 7.01
C GLY A 235 12.52 7.16 7.10
N PHE A 236 11.98 6.83 8.26
CA PHE A 236 10.64 7.22 8.64
C PHE A 236 10.60 7.58 10.13
N CYS A 237 9.61 8.38 10.53
CA CYS A 237 9.31 8.66 11.93
C CYS A 237 7.80 8.83 12.13
N ARG A 238 7.27 8.42 13.29
CA ARG A 238 5.84 8.47 13.60
C ARG A 238 5.35 9.92 13.76
N ILE A 239 4.14 10.18 13.27
CA ILE A 239 3.45 11.47 13.42
C ILE A 239 2.63 11.44 14.72
N GLY A 240 3.19 11.99 15.79
CA GLY A 240 2.55 12.00 17.12
C GLY A 240 2.19 10.59 17.60
N ASP A 241 1.00 10.44 18.20
CA ASP A 241 0.51 9.16 18.70
C ASP A 241 -0.32 8.37 17.68
N THR A 242 -0.28 8.78 16.41
CA THR A 242 -1.08 8.16 15.34
C THR A 242 -0.34 6.96 14.72
N ALA A 243 -1.07 6.14 13.96
CA ALA A 243 -0.49 5.09 13.12
C ALA A 243 0.11 5.63 11.80
N ASP A 244 0.36 6.94 11.72
CA ASP A 244 0.94 7.63 10.57
C ASP A 244 2.42 7.96 10.75
N TYR A 245 3.12 8.10 9.64
CA TYR A 245 4.55 8.31 9.57
C TYR A 245 4.89 9.44 8.59
N HIS A 246 5.94 10.20 8.88
CA HIS A 246 6.70 10.88 7.84
C HIS A 246 7.68 9.88 7.26
N VAL A 247 7.63 9.67 5.94
CA VAL A 247 8.62 8.90 5.19
C VAL A 247 9.53 9.89 4.49
N TYR A 248 10.84 9.82 4.69
CA TYR A 248 11.75 10.88 4.29
C TYR A 248 13.06 10.39 3.70
N LYS A 249 13.72 11.28 2.97
CA LYS A 249 15.07 11.10 2.44
C LYS A 249 15.86 12.41 2.59
N HIS A 250 17.12 12.26 2.99
CA HIS A 250 18.13 13.32 2.96
C HIS A 250 18.49 13.68 1.52
N THR A 251 18.47 14.97 1.20
CA THR A 251 18.92 15.48 -0.10
C THR A 251 20.43 15.42 -0.27
N GLY A 252 21.18 15.40 0.83
CA GLY A 252 22.59 15.77 0.84
C GLY A 252 22.75 17.28 0.65
N GLU A 253 23.98 17.78 0.81
CA GLU A 253 24.34 19.13 0.41
C GLU A 253 24.33 19.23 -1.12
N TYR A 254 23.78 20.30 -1.68
CA TYR A 254 23.69 20.49 -3.14
C TYR A 254 23.86 21.95 -3.53
N ALA A 255 24.01 22.18 -4.83
CA ALA A 255 24.17 23.50 -5.40
C ALA A 255 23.19 23.71 -6.56
N LEU A 256 22.54 24.87 -6.60
CA LEU A 256 21.74 25.30 -7.75
C LEU A 256 22.42 26.45 -8.48
N ARG A 257 22.23 26.50 -9.80
CA ARG A 257 22.69 27.61 -10.62
C ARG A 257 21.50 28.38 -11.18
N ASP A 258 21.51 29.71 -11.03
CA ASP A 258 20.48 30.55 -11.65
C ASP A 258 20.76 30.82 -13.14
N PHE A 259 19.83 31.54 -13.78
CA PHE A 259 19.93 31.91 -15.20
C PHE A 259 21.13 32.81 -15.51
N TYR A 260 21.59 33.62 -14.55
CA TYR A 260 22.77 34.48 -14.67
C TYR A 260 24.07 33.74 -14.36
N GLY A 261 23.97 32.46 -14.02
CA GLY A 261 25.09 31.59 -13.76
C GLY A 261 25.62 31.65 -12.32
N ARG A 262 24.93 32.34 -11.40
CA ARG A 262 25.30 32.39 -9.98
C ARG A 262 24.99 31.06 -9.32
N ILE A 263 25.87 30.62 -8.44
CA ILE A 263 25.77 29.34 -7.74
C ILE A 263 25.29 29.59 -6.31
N TYR A 264 24.27 28.85 -5.89
CA TYR A 264 23.70 28.87 -4.55
C TYR A 264 23.94 27.51 -3.90
N LEU A 265 24.56 27.50 -2.73
CA LEU A 265 24.79 26.28 -1.96
C LEU A 265 23.66 26.10 -0.95
N PHE A 266 23.17 24.88 -0.87
CA PHE A 266 22.08 24.48 -0.02
C PHE A 266 22.54 23.37 0.93
N PRO A 267 22.30 23.52 2.25
CA PRO A 267 22.63 22.46 3.20
C PRO A 267 21.71 21.26 2.99
N ASP A 268 22.13 20.13 3.54
CA ASP A 268 21.30 18.92 3.61
C ASP A 268 19.98 19.19 4.34
N CYS A 269 18.91 18.57 3.86
CA CYS A 269 17.59 18.58 4.49
C CYS A 269 16.85 17.27 4.23
N ARG A 270 15.85 16.99 5.06
CA ARG A 270 14.94 15.86 4.88
C ARG A 270 13.71 16.34 4.15
N VAL A 271 13.54 15.82 2.94
CA VAL A 271 12.25 15.86 2.25
C VAL A 271 11.43 14.70 2.76
N ALA A 272 10.21 14.96 3.20
CA ALA A 272 9.31 13.96 3.75
C ALA A 272 7.95 13.97 3.06
N VAL A 273 7.26 12.84 3.13
CA VAL A 273 5.86 12.69 2.74
C VAL A 273 5.10 12.10 3.93
N PRO A 274 4.03 12.74 4.43
CA PRO A 274 3.21 12.19 5.49
C PRO A 274 2.35 11.04 4.96
N THR A 275 2.15 9.98 5.75
CA THR A 275 1.22 8.89 5.38
C THR A 275 -0.25 9.18 5.71
N SER A 276 -0.51 10.30 6.39
CA SER A 276 -1.83 10.90 6.53
C SER A 276 -2.07 11.76 5.29
N GLY A 277 -3.03 11.36 4.45
CA GLY A 277 -3.32 12.09 3.21
C GLY A 277 -3.74 13.55 3.48
N PRO A 278 -3.48 14.48 2.54
CA PRO A 278 -2.88 14.28 1.21
C PRO A 278 -1.34 14.10 1.23
N PHE A 279 -0.81 13.20 0.40
CA PHE A 279 0.64 12.89 0.29
C PHE A 279 1.42 14.01 -0.40
N ARG A 280 1.53 15.17 0.25
CA ARG A 280 2.31 16.30 -0.24
C ARG A 280 3.73 16.25 0.31
N PRO A 281 4.76 16.42 -0.53
CA PRO A 281 6.12 16.48 -0.05
C PRO A 281 6.35 17.78 0.71
N LEU A 282 7.13 17.70 1.78
CA LEU A 282 7.47 18.81 2.67
C LEU A 282 8.93 18.73 3.08
N VAL A 283 9.50 19.84 3.53
CA VAL A 283 10.82 19.86 4.18
C VAL A 283 10.62 19.82 5.69
N MET A 284 11.24 18.85 6.35
CA MET A 284 11.06 18.66 7.80
C MET A 284 11.76 19.76 8.60
N GLU A 285 12.95 20.17 8.17
CA GLU A 285 13.75 21.18 8.83
C GLU A 285 13.23 22.59 8.57
N ARG A 286 13.68 23.50 9.43
CA ARG A 286 13.68 24.92 9.12
C ARG A 286 14.61 25.17 7.93
N TYR A 287 14.05 25.44 6.76
CA TYR A 287 14.84 25.43 5.53
C TYR A 287 14.45 26.55 4.58
N LYS A 288 15.44 27.30 4.10
CA LYS A 288 15.20 28.44 3.20
C LYS A 288 15.47 28.00 1.77
N HIS A 289 14.40 27.83 1.00
CA HIS A 289 14.49 27.47 -0.42
C HIS A 289 13.52 28.32 -1.24
N PRO A 290 13.87 28.72 -2.48
CA PRO A 290 12.96 29.50 -3.33
C PRO A 290 11.62 28.84 -3.69
N PHE A 291 11.50 27.52 -3.46
CA PHE A 291 10.25 26.76 -3.69
C PHE A 291 9.50 26.43 -2.40
N LEU A 292 9.90 27.05 -1.30
CA LEU A 292 9.17 27.07 -0.04
C LEU A 292 8.60 28.46 0.16
N GLU A 293 7.39 28.54 0.73
CA GLU A 293 6.72 29.83 0.95
C GLU A 293 7.39 30.63 2.08
N GLY A 294 8.16 30.00 2.96
CA GLY A 294 8.80 30.67 4.09
C GLY A 294 10.12 30.03 4.54
N HIS A 295 10.32 30.01 5.87
CA HIS A 295 11.53 29.48 6.51
C HIS A 295 11.21 28.79 7.85
N ASP A 296 10.10 28.06 7.91
CA ASP A 296 9.68 27.29 9.08
C ASP A 296 9.93 25.80 8.84
N ALA A 297 9.84 25.00 9.90
CA ALA A 297 9.87 23.54 9.80
C ALA A 297 8.55 23.00 9.24
N GLY A 298 8.60 21.88 8.52
CA GLY A 298 7.40 21.20 8.03
C GLY A 298 6.76 21.83 6.79
N GLN A 299 7.50 22.65 6.03
CA GLN A 299 6.93 23.40 4.92
C GLN A 299 6.65 22.54 3.70
N GLU A 300 5.41 22.58 3.20
CA GLU A 300 5.04 21.92 1.95
C GLU A 300 5.85 22.50 0.77
N ILE A 301 6.38 21.61 -0.06
CA ILE A 301 7.07 21.99 -1.29
C ILE A 301 6.01 22.34 -2.33
N CYS A 302 6.04 23.57 -2.83
CA CYS A 302 5.04 24.07 -3.76
C CYS A 302 5.19 23.45 -5.16
N LEU A 303 4.60 22.28 -5.41
CA LEU A 303 4.62 21.62 -6.71
C LEU A 303 3.44 22.04 -7.61
N ARG A 304 3.67 22.96 -8.56
CA ARG A 304 2.61 23.47 -9.44
C ARG A 304 1.99 22.33 -10.27
N GLY A 305 0.70 22.04 -10.15
CA GLY A 305 0.04 21.03 -11.01
C GLY A 305 0.26 19.58 -10.60
N PHE A 306 1.03 19.32 -9.53
CA PHE A 306 1.07 18.03 -8.87
C PHE A 306 -0.28 17.73 -8.21
N ARG A 307 -0.82 16.55 -8.49
CA ARG A 307 -2.04 16.05 -7.85
C ARG A 307 -1.62 14.98 -6.84
N PRO A 308 -1.61 15.28 -5.53
CA PRO A 308 -1.22 14.29 -4.54
C PRO A 308 -2.19 13.10 -4.60
N PRO A 309 -1.67 11.86 -4.55
CA PRO A 309 -2.54 10.69 -4.41
C PRO A 309 -3.41 10.79 -3.15
N SER A 310 -4.57 10.13 -3.14
CA SER A 310 -5.48 10.10 -1.99
C SER A 310 -5.43 8.79 -1.21
N THR A 311 -4.89 7.72 -1.81
CA THR A 311 -4.76 6.39 -1.22
C THR A 311 -3.31 6.06 -0.90
N PHE A 312 -3.08 5.50 0.29
CA PHE A 312 -1.75 5.08 0.72
C PHE A 312 -1.32 3.84 -0.08
N ALA A 313 -0.24 3.98 -0.84
CA ALA A 313 0.42 2.91 -1.58
C ALA A 313 1.92 3.22 -1.68
N ALA A 314 2.76 2.19 -1.78
CA ALA A 314 4.21 2.37 -1.89
C ALA A 314 4.59 3.27 -3.09
N ALA A 315 4.00 3.01 -4.26
CA ALA A 315 4.24 3.80 -5.47
C ALA A 315 3.86 5.28 -5.30
N ALA A 316 2.78 5.57 -4.56
CA ALA A 316 2.34 6.93 -4.28
C ALA A 316 3.34 7.68 -3.39
N VAL A 317 3.86 7.01 -2.35
CA VAL A 317 4.89 7.59 -1.46
C VAL A 317 6.20 7.82 -2.21
N ILE A 318 6.66 6.83 -2.97
CA ILE A 318 7.89 6.94 -3.79
C ILE A 318 7.78 8.11 -4.76
N GLN A 319 6.69 8.19 -5.51
CA GLN A 319 6.47 9.27 -6.48
C GLN A 319 6.46 10.65 -5.79
N ALA A 320 5.71 10.81 -4.70
CA ALA A 320 5.63 12.09 -4.00
C ALA A 320 7.01 12.52 -3.45
N LEU A 321 7.78 11.57 -2.92
CA LEU A 321 9.10 11.83 -2.37
C LEU A 321 10.10 12.21 -3.48
N GLU A 322 10.09 11.50 -4.61
CA GLU A 322 10.90 11.85 -5.78
C GLU A 322 10.57 13.24 -6.32
N GLU A 323 9.29 13.57 -6.48
CA GLU A 323 8.86 14.90 -6.96
C GLU A 323 9.32 16.01 -6.01
N GLY A 324 9.21 15.80 -4.69
CA GLY A 324 9.71 16.73 -3.69
C GLY A 324 11.22 16.95 -3.77
N ILE A 325 12.00 15.86 -3.80
CA ILE A 325 13.47 15.92 -3.91
C ILE A 325 13.89 16.58 -5.21
N ASN A 326 13.29 16.18 -6.34
CA ASN A 326 13.62 16.73 -7.65
C ASN A 326 13.33 18.24 -7.73
N ALA A 327 12.26 18.70 -7.10
CA ALA A 327 11.94 20.12 -7.06
C ALA A 327 13.02 20.94 -6.33
N LEU A 328 13.60 20.41 -5.25
CA LEU A 328 14.71 21.07 -4.55
C LEU A 328 16.01 20.98 -5.36
N LEU A 329 16.37 19.80 -5.86
CA LEU A 329 17.68 19.56 -6.48
C LEU A 329 17.86 20.15 -7.88
N TYR A 330 16.80 20.28 -8.67
CA TYR A 330 16.90 20.70 -10.08
C TYR A 330 16.22 22.02 -10.34
N GLY A 331 15.42 22.49 -9.38
CA GLY A 331 14.41 23.48 -9.63
C GLY A 331 13.63 23.13 -10.89
N TYR A 332 13.63 24.05 -11.84
CA TYR A 332 12.45 24.25 -12.62
C TYR A 332 12.78 24.67 -14.07
N SER A 333 12.66 23.73 -15.03
CA SER A 333 13.03 23.91 -16.44
C SER A 333 11.83 24.10 -17.39
N SER A 334 11.73 25.28 -17.99
CA SER A 334 10.64 25.66 -18.93
C SER A 334 10.68 24.97 -20.30
N ARG A 335 11.75 24.24 -20.64
CA ARG A 335 11.91 23.59 -21.96
C ARG A 335 11.36 22.15 -22.02
N ARG A 336 10.95 21.57 -20.90
CA ARG A 336 10.33 20.23 -20.86
C ARG A 336 8.84 20.38 -20.56
N ARG A 337 7.99 19.74 -21.36
CA ARG A 337 6.51 19.75 -21.20
C ARG A 337 6.00 19.25 -19.84
N ASN A 338 6.87 18.75 -18.96
CA ASN A 338 6.60 18.35 -17.58
C ASN A 338 7.53 19.05 -16.55
N GLY A 339 8.13 20.19 -16.87
CA GLY A 339 9.08 20.91 -16.01
C GLY A 339 8.45 22.14 -15.35
N TYR A 340 8.48 22.20 -14.02
CA TYR A 340 7.94 23.32 -13.23
C TYR A 340 8.94 24.53 -13.25
N HIS A 341 8.67 25.76 -12.71
CA HIS A 341 9.22 27.09 -13.18
C HIS A 341 10.29 27.93 -12.39
N SER A 342 11.36 28.39 -13.05
CA SER A 342 12.20 29.59 -12.80
C SER A 342 11.98 30.42 -11.52
N LEU A 343 13.08 30.70 -10.81
CA LEU A 343 13.21 31.57 -9.61
C LEU A 343 12.69 33.02 -9.77
N GLU A 344 12.26 33.44 -10.95
CA GLU A 344 11.89 34.82 -11.26
C GLU A 344 10.40 35.17 -11.21
N ARG A 345 9.48 34.21 -11.07
CA ARG A 345 8.02 34.51 -11.11
C ARG A 345 7.30 34.34 -9.77
N LEU A 346 7.92 34.75 -8.66
CA LEU A 346 7.15 35.06 -7.47
C LEU A 346 6.36 36.35 -7.72
N PRO A 347 5.01 36.33 -7.70
CA PRO A 347 4.23 37.55 -7.84
C PRO A 347 4.60 38.51 -6.71
N LYS A 348 4.83 39.77 -7.08
CA LYS A 348 5.19 40.91 -6.23
C LYS A 348 4.19 41.11 -5.07
N ARG A 349 4.25 40.30 -4.02
CA ARG A 349 3.70 40.53 -2.67
C ARG A 349 4.43 39.68 -1.63
N VAL A 350 5.76 39.72 -1.66
CA VAL A 350 6.53 39.67 -0.42
C VAL A 350 7.35 40.95 -0.48
N GLY A 351 7.18 41.81 0.51
CA GLY A 351 7.93 43.07 0.58
C GLY A 351 9.40 42.78 0.31
N SER A 352 10.01 43.59 -0.54
CA SER A 352 11.44 43.55 -0.82
C SER A 352 12.23 43.46 0.48
N LEU A 353 12.69 42.26 0.83
CA LEU A 353 13.75 42.09 1.81
C LEU A 353 15.00 42.59 1.11
N GLY A 354 15.31 43.86 1.36
CA GLY A 354 16.55 44.47 0.90
C GLY A 354 17.72 43.64 1.38
N PHE A 355 18.61 43.28 0.45
CA PHE A 355 19.99 42.95 0.79
C PHE A 355 20.67 44.27 1.17
N GLY A 356 20.40 44.74 2.40
CA GLY A 356 20.90 46.01 2.92
C GLY A 356 21.28 45.83 4.37
N ASP A 357 22.58 45.97 4.63
CA ASP A 357 23.21 46.42 5.87
C ASP A 357 22.50 46.05 7.16
N SER A 358 22.77 44.83 7.65
CA SER A 358 22.60 44.54 9.08
C SER A 358 23.78 43.72 9.57
N PRO A 359 24.63 44.26 10.48
CA PRO A 359 25.73 43.54 11.06
C PRO A 359 25.16 42.65 12.18
N ILE A 360 24.59 41.49 11.82
CA ILE A 360 24.13 40.51 12.80
C ILE A 360 24.94 39.23 12.64
N VAL A 361 25.76 38.98 13.65
CA VAL A 361 26.59 37.80 13.86
C VAL A 361 25.69 36.63 14.31
N GLY A 362 25.59 35.58 13.47
CA GLY A 362 25.19 34.18 13.78
C GLY A 362 23.70 33.79 13.64
N PRO A 363 23.33 32.49 13.52
CA PRO A 363 24.11 31.27 13.24
C PRO A 363 23.83 30.72 11.80
N THR A 364 24.29 29.50 11.53
CA THR A 364 24.41 28.70 10.29
C THR A 364 23.24 28.58 9.29
N ASP A 365 22.22 29.45 9.32
CA ASP A 365 20.91 29.24 8.65
C ASP A 365 20.74 30.08 7.36
N TYR A 366 21.85 30.46 6.73
CA TYR A 366 21.86 31.18 5.46
C TYR A 366 22.37 30.24 4.36
N PRO A 367 22.07 30.46 3.08
CA PRO A 367 22.96 30.01 2.02
C PRO A 367 24.28 30.77 2.19
N ILE A 368 25.13 30.27 3.07
CA ILE A 368 26.43 30.86 3.32
C ILE A 368 27.28 30.41 2.14
N VAL A 369 27.82 31.37 1.40
CA VAL A 369 28.92 31.14 0.47
C VAL A 369 30.10 30.62 1.32
N ARG A 370 30.20 29.30 1.47
CA ARG A 370 31.30 28.64 2.19
C ARG A 370 32.13 27.84 1.21
N LYS A 371 33.46 27.92 1.38
CA LYS A 371 34.40 26.98 0.76
C LYS A 371 34.07 25.58 1.29
N GLY A 372 33.76 24.65 0.38
CA GLY A 372 33.48 23.26 0.68
C GLY A 372 33.72 22.40 -0.55
N GLN A 373 34.16 21.14 -0.35
CA GLN A 373 34.23 20.17 -1.44
C GLN A 373 32.81 19.77 -1.84
N ILE A 374 32.42 20.05 -3.08
CA ILE A 374 31.20 19.51 -3.67
C ILE A 374 31.48 18.02 -3.92
N LEU A 375 30.84 17.14 -3.15
CA LEU A 375 30.84 15.70 -3.42
C LEU A 375 30.10 15.46 -4.75
N ASP A 376 30.64 14.55 -5.56
CA ASP A 376 30.05 14.15 -6.83
C ASP A 376 28.60 13.68 -6.59
N VAL A 377 27.63 14.42 -7.13
CA VAL A 377 26.23 14.02 -7.07
C VAL A 377 26.05 12.92 -8.10
N ASP A 378 25.89 11.67 -7.65
CA ASP A 378 25.62 10.55 -8.54
C ASP A 378 24.22 10.68 -9.16
N PHE A 379 24.17 11.35 -10.32
CA PHE A 379 22.92 11.60 -11.06
C PHE A 379 22.24 10.32 -11.57
N GLU A 380 22.82 9.11 -11.39
CA GLU A 380 22.12 7.85 -11.62
C GLU A 380 21.09 7.51 -10.52
N ASP A 381 21.16 8.17 -9.35
CA ASP A 381 20.18 8.00 -8.27
C ASP A 381 18.82 8.63 -8.59
N TYR A 382 18.80 9.63 -9.47
CA TYR A 382 17.61 10.42 -9.80
C TYR A 382 17.29 10.26 -11.29
N ARG A 383 16.01 10.36 -11.70
CA ARG A 383 15.58 10.26 -13.12
C ARG A 383 15.98 11.50 -13.94
N VAL A 384 17.26 11.84 -13.91
CA VAL A 384 17.85 12.96 -14.65
C VAL A 384 18.27 12.43 -16.03
N SER A 385 17.92 13.18 -17.08
CA SER A 385 18.36 12.84 -18.44
C SER A 385 19.88 12.99 -18.51
N ARG A 386 20.54 12.06 -19.23
CA ARG A 386 22.00 12.02 -19.41
C ARG A 386 22.62 13.33 -19.91
N ASP A 387 21.78 14.21 -20.46
CA ASP A 387 22.15 15.49 -21.07
C ASP A 387 22.04 16.67 -20.09
N HIS A 388 21.68 16.43 -18.82
CA HIS A 388 21.72 17.46 -17.79
C HIS A 388 23.18 17.85 -17.53
N PRO A 389 23.52 19.16 -17.47
CA PRO A 389 24.87 19.57 -17.14
C PRO A 389 25.22 19.00 -15.76
N LYS A 390 26.10 18.00 -15.73
CA LYS A 390 26.67 17.49 -14.48
C LYS A 390 27.43 18.64 -13.84
N ILE A 391 27.24 18.86 -12.54
CA ILE A 391 28.21 19.66 -11.78
C ILE A 391 29.44 18.77 -11.70
N ALA A 392 30.39 18.96 -12.62
CA ALA A 392 31.64 18.22 -12.62
C ALA A 392 32.40 18.57 -11.35
N THR A 393 32.98 17.55 -10.72
CA THR A 393 33.86 17.68 -9.55
C THR A 393 34.89 18.79 -9.77
N GLY A 394 34.98 19.69 -8.81
CA GLY A 394 35.90 20.82 -8.83
C GLY A 394 35.77 21.64 -7.57
N GLN A 395 36.90 22.07 -7.01
CA GLN A 395 36.90 23.17 -6.05
C GLN A 395 36.36 24.41 -6.80
N VAL A 396 35.13 24.81 -6.52
CA VAL A 396 34.60 26.08 -7.03
C VAL A 396 35.09 27.16 -6.10
N GLU A 397 36.16 27.86 -6.48
CA GLU A 397 36.55 29.10 -5.83
C GLU A 397 35.66 30.23 -6.35
N VAL A 398 34.75 30.71 -5.51
CA VAL A 398 33.99 31.93 -5.75
C VAL A 398 34.71 33.05 -5.00
N THR A 399 35.43 33.90 -5.73
CA THR A 399 35.92 35.16 -5.19
C THR A 399 34.77 36.16 -5.18
N ASN A 400 34.45 36.70 -4.00
CA ASN A 400 33.65 37.91 -3.91
C ASN A 400 34.54 39.07 -4.38
N ASP A 401 34.51 39.38 -5.68
CA ASP A 401 35.04 40.67 -6.18
C ASP A 401 34.05 41.80 -5.89
N LEU A 402 33.65 41.89 -4.61
CA LEU A 402 33.01 43.04 -4.01
C LEU A 402 33.75 43.33 -2.71
N THR A 403 35.03 43.69 -2.84
CA THR A 403 35.63 44.69 -1.94
C THR A 403 35.14 46.09 -2.36
N PRO A 404 35.03 47.02 -1.39
CA PRO A 404 34.24 48.26 -1.50
C PRO A 404 34.61 49.19 -2.66
#